data_AF-A0A925QL80-F1
#
_entry.id   AF-A0A925QL80-F1
#
_cell.length_a   1.000
_cell.length_b   1.000
_cell.length_c   1.000
_cell.angle_alpha   90.00
_cell.angle_beta   90.00
_cell.angle_gamma   90.00
#
_symmetry.space_group_name_H-M   'P 1'
#
loop_
_entity.id
_entity.type
_entity.pdbx_description
1 polymer ?
#
loop_
_entity_poly.entity_id
_entity_poly.type
_entity_poly.pdbx_seq_one_letter_code
_entity_poly.pdbx_strand_id
1 'polypeptide(L)' 'SLLNATLCTFAPVLMVMMAIERIGATLAAQTGMIGPLSTLLMGVVILGEPFSAWIAAGTTLVLIGIWLLATRR' A
#
# COMPACT_ATOMS: atom_id res chain seq x y z
N SER A 1 -11.48 4.65 21.61
CA SER A 1 -10.27 3.92 21.20
C SER A 1 -9.20 4.90 20.79
N LEU A 2 -8.54 5.54 21.77
CA LEU A 2 -7.48 6.53 21.52
C LEU A 2 -6.28 5.89 20.82
N LEU A 3 -5.93 4.67 21.23
CA LEU A 3 -4.81 3.92 20.67
C LEU A 3 -4.98 3.62 19.17
N ASN A 4 -6.18 3.27 18.72
CA ASN A 4 -6.41 2.96 17.30
C ASN A 4 -6.39 4.23 16.44
N ALA A 5 -6.92 5.34 16.96
CA ALA A 5 -6.87 6.63 16.27
C ALA A 5 -5.43 7.15 16.14
N THR A 6 -4.58 6.94 17.16
CA THR A 6 -3.17 7.35 17.08
C THR A 6 -2.38 6.45 16.14
N LEU A 7 -2.54 5.12 16.23
CA LEU A 7 -1.76 4.16 15.43
C LEU A 7 -2.17 4.08 13.96
N CYS A 8 -3.46 4.22 13.64
CA CYS A 8 -3.97 4.07 12.27
C CYS A 8 -4.18 5.40 11.54
N THR A 9 -4.12 6.54 12.23
CA THR A 9 -4.36 7.86 11.60
C THR A 9 -3.26 8.87 11.94
N PHE A 10 -3.06 9.20 13.20
CA PHE A 10 -2.14 10.28 13.57
C PHE A 10 -0.67 9.96 13.26
N ALA A 11 -0.18 8.81 13.74
CA ALA A 11 1.20 8.40 13.51
C ALA A 11 1.51 8.16 12.01
N PRO A 12 0.65 7.46 11.23
CA PRO A 12 0.90 7.27 9.80
C PRO A 12 0.97 8.58 9.03
N VAL A 13 0.09 9.55 9.31
CA VAL A 13 0.12 10.85 8.63
C VAL A 13 1.43 11.58 8.90
N LEU A 14 1.88 11.64 10.15
CA LEU A 14 3.16 12.26 10.49
C LEU A 14 4.35 11.54 9.83
N MET A 15 4.36 10.21 9.83
CA MET A 15 5.38 9.42 9.16
C MET A 15 5.45 9.70 7.64
N VAL A 16 4.29 9.81 6.98
CA VAL A 16 4.24 10.13 5.54
C VAL A 16 4.71 11.56 5.29
N MET A 17 4.29 12.54 6.10
CA MET A 17 4.73 13.93 5.94
C MET A 17 6.25 14.08 6.14
N MET A 18 6.82 13.41 7.16
CA MET A 18 8.28 13.38 7.37
C MET A 18 9.02 12.67 6.23
N ALA A 19 8.44 11.60 5.66
CA ALA A 19 9.01 10.94 4.50
C ALA A 19 9.01 11.87 3.28
N ILE A 20 7.92 12.60 3.04
CA ILE A 20 7.82 13.58 1.94
C ILE A 20 8.87 14.68 2.08
N GLU A 21 9.11 15.21 3.29
CA GLU A 21 10.13 16.23 3.52
C GLU A 21 11.55 15.71 3.21
N ARG A 22 11.84 14.42 3.48
CA ARG A 22 13.18 13.84 3.29
C ARG A 22 13.49 13.34 1.88
N ILE A 23 12.56 12.65 1.24
CA ILE A 23 12.76 11.97 -0.06
C ILE A 23 11.88 12.55 -1.17
N GLY A 24 11.03 13.54 -0.86
CA GLY A 24 10.13 14.18 -1.82
C GLY A 24 8.80 13.43 -1.99
N ALA A 25 7.75 14.19 -2.34
CA ALA A 25 6.39 13.67 -2.48
C ALA A 25 6.29 12.52 -3.50
N THR A 26 7.05 12.64 -4.58
CA THR A 26 7.06 11.71 -5.70
C THR A 26 7.60 10.32 -5.35
N LEU A 27 8.64 10.23 -4.51
CA LEU A 27 9.20 8.95 -4.03
C LEU A 27 8.35 8.38 -2.89
N ALA A 28 7.90 9.22 -1.96
CA ALA A 28 7.02 8.81 -0.87
C ALA A 28 5.68 8.23 -1.37
N ALA A 29 5.08 8.85 -2.40
CA ALA A 29 3.86 8.32 -3.02
C ALA A 29 4.09 6.97 -3.70
N GLN A 30 5.27 6.75 -4.31
CA GLN A 30 5.60 5.47 -4.94
C GLN A 30 5.76 4.36 -3.91
N THR A 31 6.42 4.63 -2.79
CA THR A 31 6.53 3.65 -1.70
C THR A 31 5.16 3.28 -1.11
N GLY A 32 4.18 4.20 -1.16
CA GLY A 32 2.80 3.92 -0.77
C GLY A 32 2.10 2.87 -1.65
N MET A 33 2.57 2.62 -2.88
CA MET A 33 2.01 1.61 -3.77
C MET A 33 2.30 0.17 -3.32
N ILE A 34 3.09 -0.03 -2.26
CA ILE A 34 3.28 -1.33 -1.61
C ILE A 34 2.03 -1.73 -0.79
N GLY A 35 1.18 -0.77 -0.40
CA GLY A 35 -0.01 -1.00 0.42
C GLY A 35 -0.96 -2.09 -0.11
N PRO A 36 -1.40 -2.05 -1.37
CA PRO A 36 -2.28 -3.08 -1.95
C PRO A 36 -1.71 -4.51 -1.85
N LEU A 37 -0.40 -4.67 -2.05
CA LEU A 37 0.26 -5.96 -1.90
C LEU A 37 0.30 -6.39 -0.43
N SER A 38 0.61 -5.46 0.48
CA SER A 38 0.64 -5.74 1.92
C SER A 38 -0.73 -6.18 2.45
N THR A 39 -1.81 -5.53 2.02
CA THR A 39 -3.18 -5.90 2.44
C THR A 39 -3.59 -7.27 1.91
N LEU A 40 -3.23 -7.59 0.66
CA LEU A 40 -3.50 -8.90 0.08
C LEU A 40 -2.72 -10.01 0.78
N LEU A 41 -1.45 -9.77 1.07
CA LEU A 41 -0.60 -10.72 1.82
C LEU A 41 -1.16 -10.94 3.23
N MET A 42 -1.63 -9.88 3.87
CA MET A 42 -2.32 -9.96 5.16
C MET A 42 -3.62 -10.80 5.07
N GLY A 43 -4.44 -10.62 4.02
CA GLY A 43 -5.65 -11.42 3.81
C GLY A 43 -5.36 -12.91 3.64
N VAL A 44 -4.31 -13.25 2.87
CA VAL A 44 -3.91 -14.65 2.65
C VAL A 44 -3.28 -15.27 3.91
N VAL A 45 -2.37 -14.55 4.58
CA VAL A 45 -1.58 -15.09 5.70
C VAL A 45 -2.32 -15.03 7.04
N ILE A 46 -3.04 -13.94 7.32
CA ILE A 46 -3.70 -13.72 8.61
C ILE A 46 -5.14 -14.23 8.59
N LEU A 47 -5.90 -13.94 7.54
CA LEU A 47 -7.30 -14.38 7.42
C LEU A 47 -7.43 -15.77 6.78
N GLY A 48 -6.37 -16.31 6.16
CA GLY A 48 -6.40 -17.63 5.51
C GLY A 48 -7.29 -17.67 4.26
N GLU A 49 -7.54 -16.51 3.63
CA GLU A 49 -8.41 -16.45 2.47
C GLU A 49 -7.80 -17.24 1.29
N PRO A 50 -8.57 -18.11 0.62
CA PRO A 50 -8.05 -18.93 -0.46
C PRO A 50 -7.60 -18.01 -1.60
N PHE A 51 -6.30 -18.06 -1.91
CA PHE A 51 -5.73 -17.30 -3.01
C PHE A 51 -6.19 -17.88 -4.35
N SER A 52 -7.38 -17.47 -4.78
CA SER A 52 -8.01 -17.94 -6.02
C SER A 52 -7.39 -17.30 -7.25
N ALA A 53 -7.50 -17.98 -8.40
CA ALA A 53 -7.04 -17.46 -9.69
C ALA A 53 -7.65 -16.09 -10.06
N TRP A 54 -8.86 -15.80 -9.56
CA TRP A 54 -9.53 -14.51 -9.75
C TRP A 54 -8.86 -13.38 -8.97
N ILE A 55 -8.43 -13.64 -7.73
CA ILE A 55 -7.66 -12.67 -6.92
C ILE A 55 -6.31 -12.40 -7.59
N ALA A 56 -5.62 -13.44 -8.04
CA ALA A 56 -4.36 -13.30 -8.77
C ALA A 56 -4.50 -12.45 -10.05
N ALA A 57 -5.60 -12.61 -10.80
CA ALA A 57 -5.92 -11.77 -11.95
C ALA A 57 -6.13 -10.30 -11.55
N GLY A 58 -6.86 -10.06 -10.45
CA GLY A 58 -7.04 -8.72 -9.88
C GLY A 58 -5.73 -8.08 -9.42
N THR A 59 -4.87 -8.83 -8.71
CA THR A 59 -3.54 -8.36 -8.30
C THR A 59 -2.68 -8.00 -9.49
N THR A 60 -2.68 -8.83 -10.53
CA THR A 60 -1.92 -8.59 -11.77
C THR A 60 -2.41 -7.34 -12.47
N LEU A 61 -3.73 -7.12 -12.53
CA LEU A 61 -4.31 -5.90 -13.09
C LEU A 61 -3.88 -4.64 -12.31
N VAL A 62 -3.91 -4.69 -10.97
CA VAL A 62 -3.45 -3.58 -10.12
C VAL A 62 -1.96 -3.32 -10.31
N LEU A 63 -1.14 -4.37 -10.38
CA LEU A 63 0.30 -4.27 -10.64
C LEU A 63 0.59 -3.65 -12.00
N ILE A 64 -0.17 -4.00 -13.05
CA ILE A 64 -0.06 -3.36 -14.37
C ILE A 64 -0.40 -1.87 -14.28
N GLY A 65 -1.46 -1.49 -13.55
CA GLY A 65 -1.83 -0.09 -13.32
C GLY A 65 -0.73 0.71 -12.60
N ILE A 66 -0.15 0.13 -11.55
CA ILE A 66 0.99 0.69 -10.80
C ILE A 66 2.20 0.85 -11.72
N TRP A 67 2.52 -0.19 -12.50
CA TRP A 67 3.67 -0.21 -13.40
C TRP A 67 3.53 0.83 -14.52
N LEU A 68 2.33 0.99 -15.09
CA LEU A 68 2.04 2.05 -16.06
C LEU A 68 2.22 3.44 -15.45
N LEU A 69 1.72 3.67 -14.23
CA LEU A 69 1.87 4.95 -13.54
C LEU A 69 3.33 5.24 -13.16
N ALA A 70 4.10 4.19 -12.83
CA ALA A 70 5.53 4.29 -12.54
C ALA A 70 6.36 4.56 -13.81
N THR A 71 5.97 3.98 -14.96
CA THR A 71 6.69 4.08 -16.24
C THR A 71 6.31 5.33 -17.04
N ARG A 72 5.11 5.88 -16.87
CA ARG A 72 4.64 7.12 -17.55
C ARG A 72 5.16 8.40 -16.86
N ARG A 73 6.38 8.36 -16.32
CA ARG A 73 7.10 9.51 -15.80
C ARG A 73 8.25 9.87 -16.70
#